data_AF-A0A4Q5WTB8-F1
#
_entry.id   AF-A0A4Q5WTB8-F1
#
_cell.length_a   1.000
_cell.length_b   1.000
_cell.length_c   1.000
_cell.angle_alpha   90.00
_cell.angle_beta   90.00
_cell.angle_gamma   90.00
#
_symmetry.space_group_name_H-M   'P 1'
#
loop_
_entity.id
_entity.type
_entity.pdbx_description
1 polymer ?
#
loop_
_entity_poly.entity_id
_entity_poly.type
_entity_poly.pdbx_seq_one_letter_code
_entity_poly.pdbx_strand_id
1 'polypeptide(L)'
;NRPVLFLLTDGEETALLGAQAFVDSKEKYGVEVGRIINLEARGVRGPAMMFETGHPNAGIVGDWSKSGARPVANSMMTAVYELLPNSTDLTVHLQSGLTGINIAIADGLDFYHTNHDDLARLDRDSVQHMGDQALGATRTFLAGDWSGDKTGGEIVYSDIGTRLFVALPEMFALLLLGLCFGVSAMLLVRPSRDSGWMKLDWRALALPPALIAVAGGLAFLTQQAIGLIRPEPSFWTAYPQALNMTFFAGTALVAAAAVAFLAPNSRRETLFASGWFWFLIVGMGLSFAVPGFSMLYLIPGVVFVLTAAVAWLFPRYQMPAYIIASVVLAMIFFPILHMLDVMMGLGMAAAFGMVEATVLAPMLAIIGGLRNGKALVFSVLGAAFAIGVVTTMVVPAYSPDRPLALNFSAQYDMDERRAALYAGARPGSLPKAIRDQLTVGEIPPPVGATNVLAARKLDFAARPHAIATLVSDTASGDGKRIIRLQLGAPGARMVRVRIPAGAYPTQLNYDGRTIAMREPQQGYYVVEIVGRASDGATLEFTLQPPASAPAAKPDWLVQGIWTELPPEGRALADARPDTAVGIQMGDTTITTKRQQF
;
A
#
# COMPACT_ATOMS: atom_id res chain seq x y z
N ASN A 1 -35.12 -18.74 -2.45
CA ASN A 1 -33.85 -18.82 -1.69
C ASN A 1 -32.70 -18.74 -2.67
N ARG A 2 -31.75 -17.83 -2.43
CA ARG A 2 -30.54 -17.67 -3.25
C ARG A 2 -29.48 -18.66 -2.74
N PRO A 3 -28.78 -19.42 -3.61
CA PRO A 3 -27.73 -20.34 -3.19
C PRO A 3 -26.45 -19.59 -2.78
N VAL A 4 -25.57 -20.27 -2.05
CA VAL A 4 -24.21 -19.81 -1.76
C VAL A 4 -23.24 -20.67 -2.57
N LEU A 5 -22.37 -20.03 -3.34
CA LEU A 5 -21.30 -20.67 -4.11
C LEU A 5 -19.97 -20.43 -3.39
N PHE A 6 -19.20 -21.49 -3.15
CA PHE A 6 -17.81 -21.38 -2.73
C PHE A 6 -16.93 -21.49 -3.97
N LEU A 7 -16.20 -20.40 -4.27
CA LEU A 7 -15.25 -20.34 -5.37
C LEU A 7 -13.83 -20.41 -4.78
N LEU A 8 -13.10 -21.47 -5.11
CA LEU A 8 -11.66 -21.57 -4.82
C LEU A 8 -10.92 -21.34 -6.13
N THR A 9 -10.27 -20.19 -6.24
CA THR A 9 -9.48 -19.80 -7.41
C THR A 9 -8.07 -20.39 -7.33
N ASP A 10 -7.40 -20.45 -8.48
CA ASP A 10 -5.98 -20.80 -8.59
C ASP A 10 -5.28 -19.76 -9.48
N GLY A 11 -3.99 -19.53 -9.25
CA GLY A 11 -3.21 -18.57 -10.04
C GLY A 11 -3.50 -17.09 -9.80
N GLU A 12 -4.05 -16.73 -8.62
CA GLU A 12 -4.23 -15.33 -8.17
C GLU A 12 -2.88 -14.59 -8.23
N GLU A 13 -1.88 -15.11 -7.53
CA GLU A 13 -0.51 -14.57 -7.42
C GLU A 13 0.22 -14.39 -8.77
N THR A 14 -0.25 -15.07 -9.81
CA THR A 14 0.34 -14.99 -11.14
C THR A 14 -0.24 -13.84 -11.96
N ALA A 15 -1.56 -13.63 -11.88
CA ALA A 15 -2.31 -12.54 -12.53
C ALA A 15 -3.84 -12.78 -12.44
N LEU A 16 -4.37 -13.17 -11.27
CA LEU A 16 -5.83 -13.35 -11.07
C LEU A 16 -6.46 -14.38 -12.02
N LEU A 17 -5.68 -15.38 -12.43
CA LEU A 17 -6.02 -16.27 -13.54
C LEU A 17 -7.30 -17.06 -13.28
N GLY A 18 -7.49 -17.53 -12.05
CA GLY A 18 -8.65 -18.31 -11.62
C GLY A 18 -9.94 -17.49 -11.65
N ALA A 19 -9.92 -16.27 -11.11
CA ALA A 19 -11.08 -15.38 -11.18
C ALA A 19 -11.45 -15.03 -12.63
N GLN A 20 -10.46 -14.75 -13.48
CA GLN A 20 -10.71 -14.49 -14.90
C GLN A 20 -11.31 -15.71 -15.61
N ALA A 21 -10.76 -16.90 -15.38
CA ALA A 21 -11.30 -18.13 -15.95
C ALA A 21 -12.75 -18.41 -15.51
N PHE A 22 -13.09 -18.08 -14.26
CA PHE A 22 -14.48 -18.18 -13.78
C PHE A 22 -15.40 -17.19 -14.50
N VAL A 23 -15.02 -15.91 -14.58
CA VAL A 23 -15.81 -14.88 -15.29
C VAL A 23 -16.04 -15.27 -16.76
N ASP A 24 -15.01 -15.77 -17.44
CA ASP A 24 -15.07 -16.15 -18.85
C ASP A 24 -15.98 -17.37 -19.11
N SER A 25 -16.20 -18.22 -18.09
CA SER A 25 -16.87 -19.52 -18.26
C SER A 25 -18.18 -19.69 -17.50
N LYS A 26 -18.51 -18.82 -16.54
CA LYS A 26 -19.70 -18.94 -15.68
C LYS A 26 -21.01 -19.11 -16.46
N GLU A 27 -21.16 -18.42 -17.60
CA GLU A 27 -22.37 -18.49 -18.44
C GLU A 27 -22.53 -19.87 -19.09
N LYS A 28 -21.43 -20.48 -19.53
CA LYS A 28 -21.42 -21.85 -20.08
C LYS A 28 -21.90 -22.87 -19.05
N TYR A 29 -21.64 -22.61 -17.76
CA TYR A 29 -22.07 -23.46 -16.65
C TYR A 29 -23.42 -23.05 -16.04
N GLY A 30 -24.10 -22.04 -16.60
CA GLY A 30 -25.39 -21.56 -16.09
C GLY A 30 -25.31 -20.93 -14.70
N VAL A 31 -24.14 -20.38 -14.34
CA VAL A 31 -23.91 -19.76 -13.02
C VAL A 31 -24.17 -18.26 -13.11
N GLU A 32 -25.15 -17.79 -12.32
CA GLU A 32 -25.43 -16.38 -12.11
C GLU A 32 -24.96 -15.96 -10.71
N VAL A 33 -24.13 -14.92 -10.65
CA VAL A 33 -23.58 -14.36 -9.40
C VAL A 33 -24.21 -13.01 -9.15
N GLY A 34 -24.76 -12.83 -7.95
CA GLY A 34 -25.35 -11.55 -7.55
C GLY A 34 -24.40 -10.64 -6.79
N ARG A 35 -23.82 -11.15 -5.70
CA ARG A 35 -22.85 -10.44 -4.85
C ARG A 35 -21.70 -11.37 -4.50
N ILE A 36 -20.53 -10.77 -4.27
CA ILE A 36 -19.29 -11.50 -3.95
C ILE A 36 -18.78 -11.08 -2.58
N ILE A 37 -18.24 -12.05 -1.85
CA ILE A 37 -17.45 -11.82 -0.64
C ILE A 37 -16.09 -12.45 -0.95
N ASN A 38 -15.07 -11.61 -1.13
CA ASN A 38 -13.70 -12.04 -1.33
C ASN A 38 -12.95 -12.01 0.00
N LEU A 39 -12.15 -13.05 0.28
CA LEU A 39 -11.40 -13.19 1.52
C LEU A 39 -9.91 -13.32 1.19
N GLU A 40 -9.11 -12.39 1.72
CA GLU A 40 -7.69 -12.27 1.40
C GLU A 40 -6.83 -12.24 2.67
N ALA A 41 -5.54 -12.50 2.52
CA ALA A 41 -4.58 -12.32 3.60
C ALA A 41 -3.25 -11.81 3.05
N ARG A 42 -2.98 -10.53 3.30
CA ARG A 42 -1.65 -9.93 3.09
C ARG A 42 -0.79 -9.96 4.35
N GLY A 43 -1.37 -10.42 5.46
CA GLY A 43 -0.71 -10.56 6.74
C GLY A 43 -1.26 -11.75 7.52
N VAL A 44 -0.67 -12.02 8.67
CA VAL A 44 -0.92 -13.22 9.47
C VAL A 44 -1.69 -12.94 10.76
N ARG A 45 -1.94 -11.67 11.11
CA ARG A 45 -2.61 -11.28 12.36
C ARG A 45 -3.34 -9.94 12.29
N GLY A 46 -3.97 -9.59 13.41
CA GLY A 46 -4.77 -8.37 13.55
C GLY A 46 -6.22 -8.55 13.08
N PRO A 47 -7.05 -7.52 13.17
CA PRO A 47 -8.43 -7.62 12.72
C PRO A 47 -8.50 -7.87 11.20
N ALA A 48 -9.45 -8.69 10.76
CA ALA A 48 -9.87 -8.73 9.37
C ALA A 48 -10.64 -7.44 9.04
N MET A 49 -10.36 -6.82 7.89
CA MET A 49 -10.85 -5.49 7.55
C MET A 49 -11.51 -5.50 6.19
N MET A 50 -12.69 -4.87 6.05
CA MET A 50 -13.30 -4.67 4.74
C MET A 50 -12.66 -3.44 4.07
N PHE A 51 -11.84 -3.69 3.05
CA PHE A 51 -10.94 -2.69 2.46
C PHE A 51 -11.25 -2.35 1.00
N GLU A 52 -12.18 -3.03 0.35
CA GLU A 52 -12.62 -2.77 -1.03
C GLU A 52 -14.10 -3.14 -1.17
N THR A 53 -14.85 -2.39 -1.97
CA THR A 53 -16.26 -2.64 -2.28
C THR A 53 -16.56 -2.29 -3.74
N GLY A 54 -17.63 -2.84 -4.30
CA GLY A 54 -18.16 -2.39 -5.59
C GLY A 54 -18.85 -1.03 -5.52
N HIS A 55 -19.00 -0.39 -6.68
CA HIS A 55 -19.62 0.92 -6.87
C HIS A 55 -20.80 0.87 -7.86
N PRO A 56 -21.95 1.51 -7.59
CA PRO A 56 -22.30 2.22 -6.36
C PRO A 56 -22.39 1.32 -5.11
N ASN A 57 -21.94 1.81 -3.96
CA ASN A 57 -21.71 0.95 -2.79
C ASN A 57 -22.86 0.93 -1.75
N ALA A 58 -23.89 1.79 -1.90
CA ALA A 58 -24.93 1.97 -0.88
C ALA A 58 -25.69 0.68 -0.52
N GLY A 59 -26.09 -0.11 -1.51
CA GLY A 59 -26.83 -1.35 -1.31
C GLY A 59 -26.00 -2.42 -0.58
N ILE A 60 -24.81 -2.70 -1.10
CA ILE A 60 -23.96 -3.77 -0.58
C ILE A 60 -23.36 -3.44 0.78
N VAL A 61 -22.82 -2.24 0.98
CA VAL A 61 -22.27 -1.82 2.28
C VAL A 61 -23.39 -1.64 3.30
N GLY A 62 -24.56 -1.15 2.86
CA GLY A 62 -25.75 -1.04 3.70
C GLY A 62 -26.19 -2.39 4.28
N ASP A 63 -26.19 -3.46 3.49
CA ASP A 63 -26.49 -4.81 3.98
C ASP A 63 -25.35 -5.42 4.79
N TRP A 64 -24.09 -5.19 4.38
CA TRP A 64 -22.93 -5.66 5.15
C TRP A 64 -22.89 -5.07 6.56
N SER A 65 -23.27 -3.79 6.72
CA SER A 65 -23.31 -3.12 8.03
C SER A 65 -24.26 -3.79 9.04
N LYS A 66 -25.26 -4.54 8.56
CA LYS A 66 -26.24 -5.27 9.38
C LYS A 66 -25.74 -6.66 9.79
N SER A 67 -24.54 -7.06 9.37
CA SER A 67 -23.99 -8.41 9.54
C SER A 67 -23.87 -8.85 11.01
N GLY A 68 -23.82 -7.90 11.95
CA GLY A 68 -23.61 -8.15 13.37
C GLY A 68 -22.20 -8.59 13.72
N ALA A 69 -21.30 -8.68 12.72
CA ALA A 69 -19.87 -8.86 12.95
C ALA A 69 -19.28 -7.56 13.50
N ARG A 70 -18.22 -7.64 14.30
CA ARG A 70 -17.47 -6.48 14.83
C ARG A 70 -16.75 -5.79 13.66
N PRO A 71 -17.33 -4.77 13.00
CA PRO A 71 -16.81 -4.34 11.71
C PRO A 71 -15.48 -3.62 11.90
N VAL A 72 -14.53 -3.85 10.99
CA VAL A 72 -13.33 -3.02 10.86
C VAL A 72 -13.29 -2.55 9.42
N ALA A 73 -13.78 -1.34 9.20
CA ALA A 73 -14.00 -0.82 7.86
C ALA A 73 -14.21 0.69 7.88
N ASN A 74 -13.59 1.38 6.95
CA ASN A 74 -13.83 2.79 6.70
C ASN A 74 -13.59 3.12 5.23
N SER A 75 -14.33 4.11 4.72
CA SER A 75 -14.28 4.52 3.32
C SER A 75 -12.94 5.13 2.91
N MET A 76 -12.11 5.57 3.85
CA MET A 76 -10.76 6.07 3.55
C MET A 76 -9.86 4.90 3.12
N MET A 77 -9.92 3.77 3.81
CA MET A 77 -9.17 2.58 3.44
C MET A 77 -9.54 2.07 2.03
N THR A 78 -10.84 2.04 1.71
CA THR A 78 -11.33 1.72 0.35
C THR A 78 -10.77 2.66 -0.69
N ALA A 79 -10.91 3.96 -0.46
CA ALA A 79 -10.45 4.95 -1.43
C ALA A 79 -8.92 4.97 -1.58
N VAL A 80 -8.15 4.71 -0.52
CA VAL A 80 -6.70 4.55 -0.64
C VAL A 80 -6.36 3.29 -1.43
N TYR A 81 -7.04 2.17 -1.18
CA TYR A 81 -6.78 0.92 -1.89
C TYR A 81 -7.03 1.05 -3.40
N GLU A 82 -8.10 1.72 -3.82
CA GLU A 82 -8.41 1.98 -5.24
C GLU A 82 -7.35 2.81 -5.97
N LEU A 83 -6.59 3.62 -5.24
CA LEU A 83 -5.48 4.41 -5.80
C LEU A 83 -4.17 3.62 -5.88
N LEU A 84 -4.08 2.47 -5.21
CA LEU A 84 -2.91 1.62 -5.26
C LEU A 84 -2.95 0.75 -6.53
N PRO A 85 -1.78 0.44 -7.13
CA PRO A 85 -1.69 -0.46 -8.27
C PRO A 85 -1.80 -1.95 -7.84
N ASN A 86 -2.67 -2.24 -6.89
CA ASN A 86 -2.93 -3.57 -6.36
C ASN A 86 -4.23 -4.12 -6.93
N SER A 87 -4.40 -5.43 -6.92
CA SER A 87 -5.63 -6.09 -7.34
C SER A 87 -5.77 -7.42 -6.60
N THR A 88 -7.00 -7.92 -6.53
CA THR A 88 -7.34 -9.25 -6.02
C THR A 88 -8.36 -9.88 -6.95
N ASP A 89 -8.78 -11.11 -6.67
CA ASP A 89 -9.85 -11.76 -7.43
C ASP A 89 -11.14 -10.91 -7.48
N LEU A 90 -11.44 -10.13 -6.44
CA LEU A 90 -12.59 -9.21 -6.47
C LEU A 90 -12.49 -8.19 -7.61
N THR A 91 -11.30 -7.68 -7.92
CA THR A 91 -11.07 -6.69 -8.98
C THR A 91 -11.57 -7.21 -10.33
N VAL A 92 -11.31 -8.49 -10.66
CA VAL A 92 -11.79 -9.11 -11.90
C VAL A 92 -13.31 -9.14 -11.95
N HIS A 93 -13.94 -9.47 -10.83
CA HIS A 93 -15.40 -9.52 -10.76
C HIS A 93 -16.05 -8.13 -10.87
N LEU A 94 -15.48 -7.12 -10.21
CA LEU A 94 -15.95 -5.73 -10.32
C LEU A 94 -15.84 -5.24 -11.78
N GLN A 95 -14.73 -5.54 -12.47
CA GLN A 95 -14.56 -5.22 -13.88
C GLN A 95 -15.56 -5.95 -14.80
N SER A 96 -16.06 -7.11 -14.40
CA SER A 96 -17.12 -7.84 -15.10
C SER A 96 -18.54 -7.29 -14.85
N GLY A 97 -18.67 -6.23 -14.04
CA GLY A 97 -19.94 -5.59 -13.69
C GLY A 97 -20.67 -6.23 -12.50
N LEU A 98 -20.01 -7.13 -11.78
CA LEU A 98 -20.51 -7.65 -10.50
C LEU A 98 -20.17 -6.67 -9.36
N THR A 99 -20.81 -6.85 -8.21
CA THR A 99 -20.50 -6.09 -6.99
C THR A 99 -20.12 -7.04 -5.86
N GLY A 100 -19.30 -6.57 -4.93
CA GLY A 100 -18.80 -7.39 -3.84
C GLY A 100 -18.09 -6.57 -2.78
N ILE A 101 -17.63 -7.25 -1.74
CA ILE A 101 -16.76 -6.71 -0.70
C ILE A 101 -15.50 -7.57 -0.60
N ASN A 102 -14.39 -6.94 -0.22
CA ASN A 102 -13.13 -7.61 0.03
C ASN A 102 -12.73 -7.47 1.49
N ILE A 103 -12.44 -8.60 2.14
CA ILE A 103 -12.07 -8.64 3.55
C ILE A 103 -10.66 -9.23 3.66
N ALA A 104 -9.73 -8.52 4.28
CA ALA A 104 -8.36 -8.99 4.45
C ALA A 104 -7.82 -8.92 5.88
N ILE A 105 -6.94 -9.87 6.22
CA ILE A 105 -5.98 -9.72 7.32
C ILE A 105 -4.72 -9.07 6.73
N ALA A 106 -4.14 -8.09 7.44
CA ALA A 106 -3.04 -7.29 6.88
C ALA A 106 -1.85 -7.02 7.82
N ASP A 107 -1.98 -7.19 9.15
CA ASP A 107 -0.82 -7.04 10.05
C ASP A 107 0.06 -8.30 10.01
N GLY A 108 1.36 -8.11 10.22
CA GLY A 108 2.38 -9.14 9.99
C GLY A 108 2.83 -9.24 8.53
N LEU A 109 2.75 -8.14 7.78
CA LEU A 109 3.21 -8.00 6.38
C LEU A 109 4.67 -8.45 6.17
N ASP A 110 5.49 -8.41 7.22
CA ASP A 110 6.89 -8.85 7.19
C ASP A 110 7.07 -10.31 6.72
N PHE A 111 6.03 -11.14 6.86
CA PHE A 111 6.04 -12.54 6.43
C PHE A 111 5.43 -12.78 5.04
N TYR A 112 4.74 -11.78 4.47
CA TYR A 112 4.01 -11.90 3.22
C TYR A 112 4.91 -12.30 2.05
N HIS A 113 4.48 -13.31 1.29
CA HIS A 113 5.24 -13.92 0.18
C HIS A 113 6.62 -14.45 0.60
N THR A 114 6.78 -14.88 1.84
CA THR A 114 8.01 -15.55 2.32
C THR A 114 7.67 -16.97 2.76
N ASN A 115 8.70 -17.79 3.00
CA ASN A 115 8.50 -19.11 3.60
C ASN A 115 8.15 -19.04 5.11
N HIS A 116 8.03 -17.85 5.70
CA HIS A 116 7.48 -17.64 7.04
C HIS A 116 5.98 -17.32 7.03
N ASP A 117 5.34 -17.25 5.86
CA ASP A 117 3.88 -17.22 5.76
C ASP A 117 3.31 -18.62 6.04
N ASP A 118 3.21 -18.97 7.33
CA ASP A 118 2.90 -20.31 7.80
C ASP A 118 1.83 -20.33 8.90
N LEU A 119 1.23 -21.52 9.12
CA LEU A 119 0.20 -21.72 10.12
C LEU A 119 0.66 -21.49 11.57
N ALA A 120 1.98 -21.49 11.84
CA ALA A 120 2.49 -21.26 13.18
C ALA A 120 2.44 -19.76 13.54
N ARG A 121 2.50 -18.88 12.53
CA ARG A 121 2.42 -17.42 12.68
C ARG A 121 1.01 -16.86 12.45
N LEU A 122 0.13 -17.63 11.80
CA LEU A 122 -1.27 -17.24 11.59
C LEU A 122 -2.05 -17.20 12.90
N ASP A 123 -2.56 -16.02 13.25
CA ASP A 123 -3.40 -15.80 14.42
C ASP A 123 -4.80 -16.38 14.19
N ARG A 124 -5.20 -17.30 15.06
CA ARG A 124 -6.51 -17.96 15.00
C ARG A 124 -7.66 -17.01 15.27
N ASP A 125 -7.45 -15.97 16.10
CA ASP A 125 -8.48 -14.97 16.38
C ASP A 125 -8.74 -14.10 15.14
N SER A 126 -7.71 -13.83 14.34
CA SER A 126 -7.84 -13.15 13.04
C SER A 126 -8.65 -13.97 12.05
N VAL A 127 -8.37 -15.27 11.94
CA VAL A 127 -9.12 -16.20 11.07
C VAL A 127 -10.58 -16.31 11.52
N GLN A 128 -10.82 -16.46 12.83
CA GLN A 128 -12.18 -16.49 13.37
C GLN A 128 -12.92 -15.19 13.09
N HIS A 129 -12.25 -14.04 13.25
CA HIS A 129 -12.85 -12.74 12.98
C HIS A 129 -13.21 -12.55 11.50
N MET A 130 -12.36 -13.00 10.57
CA MET A 130 -12.68 -13.02 9.14
C MET A 130 -13.89 -13.90 8.85
N GLY A 131 -13.94 -15.10 9.46
CA GLY A 131 -15.07 -16.02 9.34
C GLY A 131 -16.38 -15.44 9.87
N ASP A 132 -16.36 -14.75 11.02
CA ASP A 132 -17.51 -14.06 11.59
C ASP A 132 -18.06 -12.99 10.62
N GLN A 133 -17.17 -12.19 10.01
CA GLN A 133 -17.55 -11.18 9.02
C GLN A 133 -18.11 -11.80 7.74
N ALA A 134 -17.45 -12.83 7.19
CA ALA A 134 -17.90 -13.53 5.99
C ALA A 134 -19.29 -14.18 6.19
N LEU A 135 -19.50 -14.84 7.33
CA LEU A 135 -20.78 -15.46 7.68
C LEU A 135 -21.88 -14.42 7.88
N GLY A 136 -21.58 -13.33 8.60
CA GLY A 136 -22.50 -12.23 8.81
C GLY A 136 -22.92 -11.57 7.50
N ALA A 137 -21.96 -11.26 6.63
CA ALA A 137 -22.20 -10.70 5.30
C ALA A 137 -23.03 -11.64 4.43
N THR A 138 -22.72 -12.94 4.44
CA THR A 138 -23.48 -13.95 3.70
C THR A 138 -24.95 -13.94 4.13
N ARG A 139 -25.23 -13.93 5.44
CA ARG A 139 -26.60 -13.93 5.97
C ARG A 139 -27.37 -12.67 5.56
N THR A 140 -26.75 -11.49 5.65
CA THR A 140 -27.43 -10.24 5.30
C THR A 140 -27.59 -10.07 3.79
N PHE A 141 -26.63 -10.50 2.97
CA PHE A 141 -26.77 -10.48 1.51
C PHE A 141 -27.88 -11.41 1.04
N LEU A 142 -28.02 -12.59 1.64
CA LEU A 142 -29.12 -13.51 1.31
C LEU A 142 -30.49 -12.94 1.69
N ALA A 143 -30.59 -12.23 2.82
CA ALA A 143 -31.82 -11.60 3.29
C ALA A 143 -32.13 -10.24 2.63
N GLY A 144 -31.12 -9.59 2.05
CA GLY A 144 -31.21 -8.24 1.50
C GLY A 144 -31.98 -8.14 0.18
N ASP A 145 -32.46 -6.93 -0.09
CA ASP A 145 -32.95 -6.53 -1.41
C ASP A 145 -31.80 -5.91 -2.21
N TRP A 146 -31.55 -6.45 -3.40
CA TRP A 146 -30.43 -6.06 -4.26
C TRP A 146 -30.81 -4.97 -5.27
N SER A 147 -32.08 -4.53 -5.29
CA SER A 147 -32.58 -3.52 -6.23
C SER A 147 -31.77 -2.20 -6.19
N GLY A 148 -31.20 -1.88 -5.03
CA GLY A 148 -30.38 -0.69 -4.79
C GLY A 148 -28.92 -0.82 -5.21
N ASP A 149 -28.42 -2.00 -5.60
CA ASP A 149 -26.98 -2.19 -5.87
C ASP A 149 -26.48 -1.37 -7.05
N LYS A 150 -27.37 -1.05 -8.01
CA LYS A 150 -27.03 -0.23 -9.18
C LYS A 150 -27.52 1.23 -9.09
N THR A 151 -28.44 1.52 -8.18
CA THR A 151 -29.19 2.79 -8.16
C THR A 151 -29.10 3.54 -6.84
N GLY A 152 -28.57 2.92 -5.79
CA GLY A 152 -28.51 3.48 -4.43
C GLY A 152 -27.50 4.60 -4.23
N GLY A 153 -26.60 4.82 -5.19
CA GLY A 153 -25.55 5.85 -5.12
C GLY A 153 -24.41 5.47 -4.17
N GLU A 154 -23.62 6.48 -3.79
CA GLU A 154 -22.44 6.32 -2.94
C GLU A 154 -22.73 6.69 -1.48
N ILE A 155 -22.27 5.82 -0.58
CA ILE A 155 -22.17 6.10 0.85
C ILE A 155 -20.70 6.09 1.28
N VAL A 156 -20.41 6.94 2.24
CA VAL A 156 -19.16 6.95 3.00
C VAL A 156 -19.44 6.39 4.39
N TYR A 157 -18.45 5.75 5.00
CA TYR A 157 -18.66 5.02 6.23
C TYR A 157 -17.39 4.90 7.07
N SER A 158 -17.56 4.63 8.37
CA SER A 158 -16.48 4.33 9.30
C SER A 158 -17.03 3.53 10.47
N ASP A 159 -16.28 2.54 10.94
CA ASP A 159 -16.50 1.98 12.25
C ASP A 159 -15.90 2.88 13.34
N ILE A 160 -16.46 2.78 14.55
CA ILE A 160 -15.95 3.41 15.77
C ILE A 160 -15.77 2.30 16.80
N GLY A 161 -14.50 1.99 17.09
CA GLY A 161 -14.11 1.00 18.07
C GLY A 161 -14.66 -0.39 17.79
N THR A 162 -14.84 -0.76 16.52
CA THR A 162 -15.37 -2.04 16.06
C THR A 162 -16.78 -2.40 16.58
N ARG A 163 -17.56 -1.40 17.03
CA ARG A 163 -18.87 -1.61 17.66
C ARG A 163 -19.98 -0.81 17.01
N LEU A 164 -19.69 0.42 16.62
CA LEU A 164 -20.65 1.30 15.97
C LEU A 164 -20.22 1.50 14.53
N PHE A 165 -21.10 1.21 13.57
CA PHE A 165 -20.88 1.50 12.16
C PHE A 165 -21.69 2.73 11.78
N VAL A 166 -21.01 3.77 11.30
CA VAL A 166 -21.65 5.02 10.85
C VAL A 166 -21.53 5.09 9.33
N ALA A 167 -22.66 5.31 8.66
CA ALA A 167 -22.71 5.48 7.21
C ALA A 167 -23.66 6.62 6.83
N LEU A 168 -23.29 7.39 5.81
CA LEU A 168 -24.11 8.47 5.25
C LEU A 168 -23.94 8.50 3.73
N PRO A 169 -24.96 8.94 2.97
CA PRO A 169 -24.73 9.25 1.57
C PRO A 169 -23.65 10.33 1.44
N GLU A 170 -22.78 10.18 0.45
CA GLU A 170 -21.57 10.97 0.28
C GLU A 170 -21.82 12.48 0.38
N MET A 171 -22.81 12.98 -0.38
CA MET A 171 -23.18 14.39 -0.39
C MET A 171 -23.57 14.93 0.98
N PHE A 172 -24.26 14.12 1.80
CA PHE A 172 -24.64 14.54 3.16
C PHE A 172 -23.42 14.64 4.07
N ALA A 173 -22.47 13.71 3.94
CA ALA A 173 -21.23 13.76 4.71
C ALA A 173 -20.42 15.03 4.38
N LEU A 174 -20.31 15.37 3.10
CA LEU A 174 -19.63 16.59 2.64
C LEU A 174 -20.33 17.87 3.14
N LEU A 175 -21.66 17.93 3.10
CA LEU A 175 -22.42 19.08 3.61
C LEU A 175 -22.25 19.25 5.12
N LEU A 176 -22.31 18.16 5.89
CA LEU A 176 -22.08 18.20 7.34
C LEU A 176 -20.64 18.56 7.69
N LEU A 177 -19.66 18.10 6.91
CA LEU A 177 -18.26 18.47 7.07
C LEU A 177 -18.08 19.97 6.80
N GLY A 178 -18.71 20.49 5.75
CA GLY A 178 -18.77 21.93 5.45
C GLY A 178 -19.42 22.75 6.56
N LEU A 179 -20.47 22.23 7.20
CA LEU A 179 -21.08 22.85 8.37
C LEU A 179 -20.11 22.88 9.57
N CYS A 180 -19.42 21.77 9.85
CA CYS A 180 -18.41 21.72 10.91
C CYS A 180 -17.29 22.75 10.66
N PHE A 181 -16.82 22.84 9.41
CA PHE A 181 -15.87 23.86 8.99
C PHE A 181 -16.41 25.27 9.20
N GLY A 182 -17.65 25.56 8.76
CA GLY A 182 -18.30 26.86 8.95
C GLY A 182 -18.41 27.26 10.42
N VAL A 183 -18.75 26.32 11.31
CA VAL A 183 -18.74 26.55 12.77
C VAL A 183 -17.32 26.90 13.24
N SER A 184 -16.30 26.15 12.83
CA SER A 184 -14.91 26.44 13.20
C SER A 184 -14.44 27.82 12.74
N ALA A 185 -14.83 28.24 11.53
CA ALA A 185 -14.53 29.56 10.98
C ALA A 185 -15.26 30.66 11.78
N MET A 186 -16.53 30.45 12.12
CA MET A 186 -17.28 31.37 12.98
C MET A 186 -16.61 31.52 14.35
N LEU A 187 -16.07 30.45 14.93
CA LEU A 187 -15.37 30.50 16.21
C LEU A 187 -14.13 31.41 16.19
N LEU A 188 -13.50 31.64 15.04
CA LEU A 188 -12.34 32.54 14.90
C LEU A 188 -12.72 34.02 15.01
N VAL A 189 -13.93 34.39 14.60
CA VAL A 189 -14.37 35.78 14.41
C VAL A 189 -15.70 36.11 15.09
N ARG A 190 -16.10 35.37 16.13
CA ARG A 190 -17.38 35.54 16.85
C ARG A 190 -17.41 36.72 17.82
N PRO A 191 -18.59 37.18 18.27
CA PRO A 191 -18.71 38.11 19.39
C PRO A 191 -18.03 37.57 20.67
N SER A 192 -17.37 38.43 21.42
CA SER A 192 -16.91 38.14 22.78
C SER A 192 -18.07 38.27 23.77
N ARG A 193 -18.05 37.47 24.84
CA ARG A 193 -19.04 37.54 25.92
C ARG A 193 -19.01 38.87 26.67
N ASP A 194 -17.84 39.50 26.72
CA ASP A 194 -17.59 40.70 27.51
C ASP A 194 -17.89 42.00 26.73
N SER A 195 -18.79 41.94 25.73
CA SER A 195 -19.22 43.05 24.87
C SER A 195 -18.15 43.49 23.86
N GLY A 196 -18.10 42.82 22.70
CA GLY A 196 -17.26 43.20 21.56
C GLY A 196 -17.16 42.08 20.54
N TRP A 197 -16.38 42.27 19.46
CA TRP A 197 -15.99 41.17 18.57
C TRP A 197 -14.66 40.57 19.04
N MET A 198 -14.54 39.25 18.98
CA MET A 198 -13.26 38.60 19.26
C MET A 198 -12.28 38.98 18.15
N LYS A 199 -11.20 39.68 18.52
CA LYS A 199 -10.12 39.99 17.57
C LYS A 199 -9.45 38.70 17.15
N LEU A 200 -9.26 38.53 15.84
CA LEU A 200 -8.53 37.38 15.30
C LEU A 200 -7.12 37.35 15.88
N ASP A 201 -6.80 36.27 16.59
CA ASP A 201 -5.45 36.00 17.05
C ASP A 201 -4.65 35.37 15.90
N TRP A 202 -4.01 36.22 15.09
CA TRP A 202 -3.26 35.77 13.91
C TRP A 202 -2.14 34.78 14.27
N ARG A 203 -1.60 34.83 15.50
CA ARG A 203 -0.56 33.91 15.96
C ARG A 203 -1.13 32.51 16.19
N ALA A 204 -2.29 32.42 16.86
CA ALA A 204 -3.02 31.17 17.00
C ALA A 204 -3.44 30.61 15.64
N LEU A 205 -3.87 31.49 14.71
CA LEU A 205 -4.25 31.07 13.35
C LEU A 205 -3.05 30.57 12.53
N ALA A 206 -1.89 31.21 12.60
CA ALA A 206 -0.69 30.80 11.87
C ALA A 206 0.00 29.56 12.48
N LEU A 207 -0.33 29.20 13.72
CA LEU A 207 0.35 28.13 14.45
C LEU A 207 0.17 26.74 13.82
N PRO A 208 -1.05 26.26 13.51
CA PRO A 208 -1.21 24.92 12.94
C PRO A 208 -0.46 24.67 11.61
N PRO A 209 -0.54 25.54 10.58
CA PRO A 209 0.22 25.31 9.35
C PRO A 209 1.74 25.39 9.58
N ALA A 210 2.21 26.27 10.47
CA ALA A 210 3.61 26.31 10.86
C ALA A 210 4.05 25.02 11.57
N LEU A 211 3.22 24.49 12.47
CA LEU A 211 3.45 23.23 13.16
C LEU A 211 3.53 22.06 12.16
N ILE A 212 2.59 21.96 11.22
CA ILE A 212 2.57 20.92 10.18
C ILE A 212 3.85 20.96 9.35
N ALA A 213 4.24 22.14 8.85
CA ALA A 213 5.44 22.29 8.04
C ALA A 213 6.73 21.95 8.81
N VAL A 214 6.87 22.45 10.05
CA VAL A 214 8.08 22.23 10.86
C VAL A 214 8.15 20.79 11.36
N ALA A 215 7.04 20.17 11.76
CA ALA A 215 7.02 18.77 12.17
C ALA A 215 7.36 17.82 11.01
N GLY A 216 6.77 18.04 9.83
CA GLY A 216 7.13 17.28 8.64
C GLY A 216 8.60 17.44 8.26
N GLY A 217 9.11 18.67 8.31
CA GLY A 217 10.53 18.95 8.10
C GLY A 217 11.44 18.28 9.14
N LEU A 218 11.08 18.34 10.43
CA LEU A 218 11.85 17.70 11.50
C LEU A 218 11.87 16.18 11.35
N ALA A 219 10.73 15.55 11.07
CA ALA A 219 10.66 14.10 10.87
C ALA A 219 11.53 13.66 9.69
N PHE A 220 11.45 14.36 8.55
CA PHE A 220 12.30 14.13 7.39
C PHE A 220 13.79 14.31 7.72
N LEU A 221 14.19 15.45 8.28
CA LEU A 221 15.58 15.74 8.60
C LEU A 221 16.14 14.76 9.63
N THR A 222 15.35 14.35 10.61
CA THR A 222 15.74 13.37 11.62
C THR A 222 15.99 12.00 10.97
N GLN A 223 15.08 11.53 10.10
CA GLN A 223 15.27 10.29 9.36
C GLN A 223 16.53 10.33 8.49
N GLN A 224 16.73 11.43 7.75
CA GLN A 224 17.93 11.62 6.92
C GLN A 224 19.21 11.62 7.78
N ALA A 225 19.22 12.32 8.92
CA ALA A 225 20.36 12.37 9.82
C ALA A 225 20.71 11.00 10.42
N ILE A 226 19.69 10.24 10.85
CA ILE A 226 19.90 8.85 11.31
C ILE A 226 20.45 8.00 10.15
N GLY A 227 19.92 8.17 8.93
CA GLY A 227 20.38 7.47 7.73
C GLY A 227 21.84 7.76 7.33
N LEU A 228 22.44 8.89 7.77
CA LEU A 228 23.88 9.13 7.58
C LEU A 228 24.75 8.20 8.45
N ILE A 229 24.19 7.72 9.57
CA ILE A 229 24.88 6.84 10.53
C ILE A 229 24.47 5.38 10.32
N ARG A 230 23.24 5.15 9.86
CA ARG A 230 22.63 3.86 9.58
C ARG A 230 22.59 3.61 8.07
N PRO A 231 23.62 2.97 7.50
CA PRO A 231 23.69 2.73 6.05
C PRO A 231 22.64 1.71 5.57
N GLU A 232 22.00 0.96 6.48
CA GLU A 232 20.96 0.00 6.12
C GLU A 232 19.69 0.71 5.63
N PRO A 233 19.22 0.43 4.40
CA PRO A 233 17.93 0.91 3.93
C PRO A 233 16.81 0.45 4.85
N SER A 234 15.92 1.37 5.20
CA SER A 234 14.83 1.07 6.14
C SER A 234 15.35 0.47 7.44
N PHE A 235 16.38 1.07 8.04
CA PHE A 235 16.96 0.69 9.32
C PHE A 235 15.96 0.55 10.48
N TRP A 236 14.73 1.01 10.30
CA TRP A 236 13.62 0.88 11.24
C TRP A 236 12.85 -0.44 11.10
N THR A 237 13.09 -1.28 10.08
CA THR A 237 12.23 -2.44 9.74
C THR A 237 11.94 -3.32 10.95
N ALA A 238 12.94 -3.73 11.74
CA ALA A 238 12.69 -4.58 12.91
C ALA A 238 11.95 -3.86 14.05
N TYR A 239 12.26 -2.57 14.27
CA TYR A 239 11.75 -1.78 15.39
C TYR A 239 11.18 -0.41 14.94
N PRO A 240 10.13 -0.39 14.11
CA PRO A 240 9.53 0.83 13.59
C PRO A 240 8.98 1.70 14.73
N GLN A 241 8.60 1.09 15.86
CA GLN A 241 8.10 1.80 17.03
C GLN A 241 9.11 2.80 17.59
N ALA A 242 10.42 2.51 17.53
CA ALA A 242 11.44 3.44 18.00
C ALA A 242 11.47 4.72 17.15
N LEU A 243 11.37 4.57 15.82
CA LEU A 243 11.33 5.71 14.89
C LEU A 243 9.99 6.45 14.97
N ASN A 244 8.86 5.75 15.08
CA ASN A 244 7.55 6.35 15.34
C ASN A 244 7.54 7.20 16.61
N MET A 245 8.05 6.67 17.72
CA MET A 245 8.15 7.43 18.98
C MET A 245 9.07 8.64 18.83
N THR A 246 10.10 8.54 18.00
CA THR A 246 10.98 9.68 17.66
C THR A 246 10.19 10.77 16.93
N PHE A 247 9.41 10.42 15.91
CA PHE A 247 8.58 11.39 15.18
C PHE A 247 7.54 12.01 16.10
N PHE A 248 6.79 11.20 16.85
CA PHE A 248 5.78 11.70 17.77
C PHE A 248 6.35 12.63 18.84
N ALA A 249 7.46 12.25 19.49
CA ALA A 249 8.13 13.10 20.48
C ALA A 249 8.67 14.39 19.85
N GLY A 250 9.20 14.32 18.62
CA GLY A 250 9.66 15.47 17.85
C GLY A 250 8.52 16.41 17.51
N THR A 251 7.41 15.90 16.99
CA THR A 251 6.19 16.67 16.69
C THR A 251 5.64 17.32 17.95
N ALA A 252 5.57 16.59 19.08
CA ALA A 252 5.13 17.13 20.36
C ALA A 252 6.07 18.23 20.88
N LEU A 253 7.39 18.07 20.70
CA LEU A 253 8.38 19.09 21.05
C LEU A 253 8.21 20.36 20.20
N VAL A 254 8.02 20.22 18.89
CA VAL A 254 7.72 21.34 17.97
C VAL A 254 6.41 22.02 18.37
N ALA A 255 5.38 21.26 18.72
CA ALA A 255 4.10 21.80 19.18
C ALA A 255 4.25 22.60 20.49
N ALA A 256 4.99 22.06 21.46
CA ALA A 256 5.31 22.78 22.69
C ALA A 256 6.09 24.07 22.42
N ALA A 257 7.06 24.03 21.49
CA ALA A 257 7.84 25.21 21.11
C ALA A 257 6.96 26.26 20.40
N ALA A 258 6.10 25.84 19.48
CA ALA A 258 5.18 26.72 18.77
C ALA A 258 4.25 27.44 19.76
N VAL A 259 3.67 26.73 20.73
CA VAL A 259 2.80 27.34 21.74
C VAL A 259 3.59 28.24 22.71
N ALA A 260 4.82 27.88 23.08
CA ALA A 260 5.64 28.67 24.00
C ALA A 260 6.23 29.95 23.39
N PHE A 261 6.46 29.98 22.08
CA PHE A 261 7.17 31.09 21.42
C PHE A 261 6.32 31.85 20.41
N LEU A 262 5.49 31.17 19.61
CA LEU A 262 4.63 31.82 18.61
C LEU A 262 3.31 32.30 19.23
N ALA A 263 2.70 31.48 20.09
CA ALA A 263 1.38 31.73 20.69
C ALA A 263 1.35 31.75 22.23
N PRO A 264 2.35 32.33 22.95
CA PRO A 264 2.46 32.20 24.42
C PRO A 264 1.32 32.87 25.20
N ASN A 265 0.61 33.80 24.56
CA ASN A 265 -0.46 34.60 25.15
C ASN A 265 -1.83 34.26 24.54
N SER A 266 -1.88 33.30 23.62
CA SER A 266 -3.11 32.89 22.96
C SER A 266 -4.02 32.18 23.96
N ARG A 267 -5.31 32.48 23.89
CA ARG A 267 -6.30 31.89 24.77
C ARG A 267 -6.62 30.46 24.32
N ARG A 268 -7.16 29.64 25.23
CA ARG A 268 -7.51 28.25 24.92
C ARG A 268 -8.59 28.18 23.83
N GLU A 269 -9.53 29.12 23.84
CA GLU A 269 -10.59 29.24 22.84
C GLU A 269 -10.03 29.52 21.45
N THR A 270 -9.02 30.40 21.35
CA THR A 270 -8.43 30.75 20.05
C THR A 270 -7.60 29.60 19.51
N LEU A 271 -6.80 28.94 20.37
CA LEU A 271 -6.08 27.72 19.99
C LEU A 271 -7.02 26.59 19.58
N PHE A 272 -8.13 26.39 20.29
CA PHE A 272 -9.14 25.39 19.93
C PHE A 272 -9.76 25.71 18.57
N ALA A 273 -10.23 26.94 18.36
CA ALA A 273 -10.84 27.35 17.10
C ALA A 273 -9.85 27.23 15.93
N SER A 274 -8.61 27.70 16.09
CA SER A 274 -7.58 27.64 15.04
C SER A 274 -7.15 26.21 14.73
N GLY A 275 -6.94 25.37 15.75
CA GLY A 275 -6.57 23.98 15.55
C GLY A 275 -7.65 23.21 14.78
N TRP A 276 -8.91 23.32 15.21
CA TRP A 276 -10.05 22.67 14.52
C TRP A 276 -10.32 23.26 13.12
N PHE A 277 -10.13 24.57 12.93
CA PHE A 277 -10.25 25.20 11.61
C PHE A 277 -9.27 24.59 10.61
N TRP A 278 -7.99 24.46 10.99
CA TRP A 278 -6.98 23.86 10.11
C TRP A 278 -7.10 22.34 9.98
N PHE A 279 -7.60 21.65 11.01
CA PHE A 279 -7.93 20.23 10.90
C PHE A 279 -9.05 20.00 9.87
N LEU A 280 -10.13 20.80 9.96
CA LEU A 280 -11.28 20.67 9.08
C LEU A 280 -11.03 21.19 7.67
N ILE A 281 -10.18 22.20 7.47
CA ILE A 281 -9.83 22.65 6.11
C ILE A 281 -9.00 21.59 5.37
N VAL A 282 -8.07 20.91 6.05
CA VAL A 282 -7.32 19.76 5.49
C VAL A 282 -8.29 18.63 5.18
N GLY A 283 -9.17 18.30 6.13
CA GLY A 283 -10.19 17.28 5.93
C GLY A 283 -11.12 17.55 4.75
N MET A 284 -11.59 18.79 4.61
CA MET A 284 -12.44 19.22 3.51
C MET A 284 -11.70 19.16 2.18
N GLY A 285 -10.45 19.63 2.12
CA GLY A 285 -9.62 19.55 0.91
C GLY A 285 -9.40 18.11 0.44
N LEU A 286 -9.05 17.20 1.37
CA LEU A 286 -8.91 15.78 1.07
C LEU A 286 -10.23 15.14 0.66
N SER A 287 -11.34 15.48 1.33
CA SER A 287 -12.66 14.90 1.05
C SER A 287 -13.25 15.38 -0.28
N PHE A 288 -12.91 16.58 -0.75
CA PHE A 288 -13.30 17.02 -2.08
C PHE A 288 -12.51 16.32 -3.18
N ALA A 289 -11.24 16.00 -2.94
CA ALA A 289 -10.43 15.25 -3.88
C ALA A 289 -10.80 13.75 -3.90
N VAL A 290 -11.05 13.20 -2.71
CA VAL A 290 -11.34 11.78 -2.48
C VAL A 290 -12.40 11.67 -1.37
N PRO A 291 -13.69 11.52 -1.73
CA PRO A 291 -14.79 11.54 -0.77
C PRO A 291 -14.70 10.50 0.36
N GLY A 292 -13.99 9.39 0.14
CA GLY A 292 -13.73 8.37 1.16
C GLY A 292 -13.08 8.90 2.44
N PHE A 293 -12.36 10.02 2.39
CA PHE A 293 -11.77 10.68 3.57
C PHE A 293 -12.77 11.42 4.45
N SER A 294 -14.00 11.67 3.98
CA SER A 294 -14.96 12.53 4.69
C SER A 294 -15.29 12.07 6.10
N MET A 295 -15.54 10.77 6.31
CA MET A 295 -15.92 10.23 7.62
C MET A 295 -14.81 10.37 8.68
N LEU A 296 -13.54 10.26 8.24
CA LEU A 296 -12.37 10.43 9.09
C LEU A 296 -12.34 11.80 9.78
N TYR A 297 -12.75 12.85 9.06
CA TYR A 297 -12.78 14.22 9.58
C TYR A 297 -14.15 14.63 10.12
N LEU A 298 -15.23 14.07 9.56
CA LEU A 298 -16.60 14.39 9.95
C LEU A 298 -16.91 13.93 11.37
N ILE A 299 -16.55 12.70 11.75
CA ILE A 299 -16.87 12.18 13.09
C ILE A 299 -16.22 13.05 14.20
N PRO A 300 -14.90 13.34 14.16
CA PRO A 300 -14.30 14.32 15.07
C PRO A 300 -14.92 15.71 14.93
N GLY A 301 -15.26 16.15 13.72
CA GLY A 301 -15.87 17.45 13.43
C GLY A 301 -17.22 17.65 14.11
N VAL A 302 -18.10 16.65 14.09
CA VAL A 302 -19.40 16.69 14.78
C VAL A 302 -19.20 16.78 16.29
N VAL A 303 -18.29 15.97 16.85
CA VAL A 303 -17.96 16.05 18.29
C VAL A 303 -17.38 17.42 18.64
N PHE A 304 -16.54 17.99 17.78
CA PHE A 304 -16.06 19.36 17.92
C PHE A 304 -17.21 20.37 17.96
N VAL A 305 -18.18 20.31 17.03
CA VAL A 305 -19.32 21.24 17.03
C VAL A 305 -20.12 21.15 18.33
N LEU A 306 -20.42 19.93 18.78
CA LEU A 306 -21.17 19.69 20.02
C LEU A 306 -20.41 20.20 21.25
N THR A 307 -19.12 19.87 21.36
CA THR A 307 -18.27 20.30 22.49
C THR A 307 -17.98 21.79 22.46
N ALA A 308 -17.82 22.40 21.28
CA ALA A 308 -17.72 23.84 21.11
C ALA A 308 -18.99 24.55 21.57
N ALA A 309 -20.16 24.00 21.26
CA ALA A 309 -21.45 24.51 21.72
C ALA A 309 -21.58 24.39 23.25
N VAL A 310 -21.17 23.27 23.86
CA VAL A 310 -21.16 23.09 25.33
C VAL A 310 -20.20 24.08 26.00
N ALA A 311 -18.96 24.18 25.50
CA ALA A 311 -17.97 25.13 25.99
C ALA A 311 -18.46 26.59 25.86
N TRP A 312 -19.23 26.88 24.81
CA TRP A 312 -19.87 28.17 24.62
C TRP A 312 -21.06 28.38 25.55
N LEU A 313 -22.03 27.48 25.65
CA LEU A 313 -23.21 27.71 26.47
C LEU A 313 -22.91 27.63 27.98
N PHE A 314 -21.95 26.79 28.35
CA PHE A 314 -21.60 26.49 29.74
C PHE A 314 -20.09 26.60 29.98
N PRO A 315 -19.54 27.82 30.21
CA PRO A 315 -18.10 28.05 30.37
C PRO A 315 -17.42 27.16 31.42
N ARG A 316 -18.12 26.79 32.50
CA ARG A 316 -17.62 25.85 33.52
C ARG A 316 -17.22 24.47 32.97
N TYR A 317 -17.75 24.06 31.81
CA TYR A 317 -17.48 22.78 31.16
C TYR A 317 -16.56 22.90 29.95
N GLN A 318 -15.95 24.06 29.72
CA GLN A 318 -15.07 24.29 28.58
C GLN A 318 -13.91 23.29 28.51
N MET A 319 -13.15 23.12 29.60
CA MET A 319 -12.01 22.20 29.64
C MET A 319 -12.43 20.74 29.45
N PRO A 320 -13.44 20.21 30.17
CA PRO A 320 -14.00 18.89 29.86
C PRO A 320 -14.41 18.73 28.40
N ALA A 321 -15.06 19.75 27.80
CA ALA A 321 -15.48 19.70 26.41
C ALA A 321 -14.29 19.61 25.44
N TYR A 322 -13.22 20.39 25.66
CA TYR A 322 -12.00 20.30 24.85
C TYR A 322 -11.32 18.95 24.99
N ILE A 323 -11.25 18.41 26.21
CA ILE A 323 -10.70 17.08 26.47
C ILE A 323 -11.49 16.01 25.72
N ILE A 324 -12.82 16.03 25.78
CA ILE A 324 -13.67 15.07 25.06
C ILE A 324 -13.41 15.12 23.55
N ALA A 325 -13.36 16.33 22.96
CA ALA A 325 -13.10 16.50 21.54
C ALA A 325 -11.73 15.93 21.13
N SER A 326 -10.69 16.20 21.93
CA SER A 326 -9.34 15.68 21.69
C SER A 326 -9.23 14.16 21.90
N VAL A 327 -9.92 13.59 22.88
CA VAL A 327 -9.93 12.14 23.12
C VAL A 327 -10.58 11.43 21.93
N VAL A 328 -11.73 11.91 21.44
CA VAL A 328 -12.37 11.31 20.26
C VAL A 328 -11.48 11.44 19.02
N LEU A 329 -10.85 12.60 18.81
CA LEU A 329 -9.92 12.80 17.71
C LEU A 329 -8.76 11.79 17.78
N ALA A 330 -8.12 11.64 18.95
CA ALA A 330 -7.02 10.71 19.16
C ALA A 330 -7.46 9.24 18.99
N MET A 331 -8.64 8.86 19.48
CA MET A 331 -9.19 7.51 19.33
C MET A 331 -9.41 7.11 17.87
N ILE A 332 -9.69 8.07 16.99
CA ILE A 332 -9.90 7.83 15.56
C ILE A 332 -8.56 7.85 14.81
N PHE A 333 -7.72 8.85 15.04
CA PHE A 333 -6.50 9.05 14.25
C PHE A 333 -5.30 8.20 14.68
N PHE A 334 -5.15 7.86 15.96
CA PHE A 334 -3.98 7.07 16.38
C PHE A 334 -3.98 5.63 15.82
N PRO A 335 -5.12 4.91 15.79
CA PRO A 335 -5.18 3.63 15.08
C PRO A 335 -4.87 3.77 13.58
N ILE A 336 -5.28 4.88 12.94
CA ILE A 336 -5.01 5.14 11.53
C ILE A 336 -3.53 5.42 11.27
N LEU A 337 -2.85 6.17 12.15
CA LEU A 337 -1.40 6.35 12.08
C LEU A 337 -0.66 5.01 12.18
N HIS A 338 -1.14 4.10 13.03
CA HIS A 338 -0.61 2.75 13.10
C HIS A 338 -0.90 1.95 11.82
N MET A 339 -2.12 2.01 11.28
CA MET A 339 -2.45 1.38 10.00
C MET A 339 -1.59 1.93 8.85
N LEU A 340 -1.30 3.23 8.84
CA LEU A 340 -0.43 3.84 7.85
C LEU A 340 0.98 3.24 7.89
N ASP A 341 1.52 3.00 9.09
CA ASP A 341 2.79 2.27 9.28
C ASP A 341 2.69 0.83 8.78
N VAL A 342 1.66 0.08 9.16
CA VAL A 342 1.48 -1.31 8.70
C VAL A 342 1.35 -1.39 7.17
N MET A 343 0.62 -0.46 6.53
CA MET A 343 0.34 -0.50 5.09
C MET A 343 1.47 0.06 4.23
N MET A 344 2.14 1.13 4.67
CA MET A 344 3.10 1.90 3.86
C MET A 344 4.52 1.91 4.43
N GLY A 345 4.72 1.48 5.67
CA GLY A 345 5.97 1.61 6.42
C GLY A 345 6.40 3.06 6.65
N LEU A 346 7.56 3.25 7.27
CA LEU A 346 8.10 4.59 7.60
C LEU A 346 8.92 5.23 6.48
N GLY A 347 8.69 4.87 5.22
CA GLY A 347 9.39 5.43 4.08
C GLY A 347 9.11 6.93 3.82
N MET A 348 8.00 7.45 4.35
CA MET A 348 7.57 8.84 4.17
C MET A 348 7.57 9.61 5.51
N ALA A 349 8.73 9.76 6.15
CA ALA A 349 8.82 10.38 7.48
C ALA A 349 8.12 11.75 7.59
N ALA A 350 8.22 12.58 6.55
CA ALA A 350 7.54 13.88 6.52
C ALA A 350 6.02 13.75 6.69
N ALA A 351 5.40 12.74 6.06
CA ALA A 351 3.96 12.52 6.14
C ALA A 351 3.53 12.19 7.58
N PHE A 352 4.29 11.36 8.30
CA PHE A 352 4.01 11.06 9.70
C PHE A 352 4.02 12.33 10.56
N GLY A 353 5.06 13.14 10.48
CA GLY A 353 5.14 14.41 11.22
C GLY A 353 4.01 15.38 10.86
N MET A 354 3.62 15.46 9.58
CA MET A 354 2.50 16.31 9.13
C MET A 354 1.15 15.84 9.65
N VAL A 355 0.86 14.54 9.61
CA VAL A 355 -0.41 13.97 10.09
C VAL A 355 -0.49 14.09 11.61
N GLU A 356 0.56 13.73 12.34
CA GLU A 356 0.64 13.91 13.79
C GLU A 356 0.42 15.38 14.19
N ALA A 357 1.06 16.33 13.50
CA ALA A 357 0.88 17.76 13.73
C ALA A 357 -0.56 18.22 13.49
N THR A 358 -1.20 17.70 12.44
CA THR A 358 -2.60 18.00 12.10
C THR A 358 -3.54 17.54 13.21
N VAL A 359 -3.25 16.41 13.86
CA VAL A 359 -4.01 15.86 15.00
C VAL A 359 -3.70 16.60 16.30
N LEU A 360 -2.43 16.93 16.56
CA LEU A 360 -2.02 17.61 17.78
C LEU A 360 -2.48 19.07 17.84
N ALA A 361 -2.59 19.77 16.69
CA ALA A 361 -2.98 21.17 16.64
C ALA A 361 -4.32 21.49 17.35
N PRO A 362 -5.44 20.78 17.09
CA PRO A 362 -6.67 20.90 17.89
C PRO A 362 -6.51 20.67 19.39
N MET A 363 -5.57 19.80 19.79
CA MET A 363 -5.37 19.37 21.18
C MET A 363 -4.63 20.42 22.02
N LEU A 364 -3.93 21.37 21.39
CA LEU A 364 -3.15 22.40 22.07
C LEU A 364 -3.99 23.29 22.99
N ALA A 365 -5.31 23.37 22.76
CA ALA A 365 -6.24 24.07 23.64
C ALA A 365 -6.28 23.52 25.08
N ILE A 366 -5.99 22.22 25.27
CA ILE A 366 -5.94 21.56 26.59
C ILE A 366 -4.74 22.06 27.40
N ILE A 367 -3.66 22.45 26.73
CA ILE A 367 -2.47 23.01 27.35
C ILE A 367 -2.65 24.52 27.54
N GLY A 368 -3.20 25.20 26.53
CA GLY A 368 -3.23 26.66 26.46
C GLY A 368 -1.83 27.24 26.20
N GLY A 369 -1.71 28.58 26.20
CA GLY A 369 -0.40 29.24 26.07
C GLY A 369 0.59 28.81 27.17
N LEU A 370 1.79 28.40 26.77
CA LEU A 370 2.79 27.82 27.68
C LEU A 370 3.78 28.89 28.18
N ARG A 371 3.50 29.47 29.36
CA ARG A 371 4.39 30.46 30.01
C ARG A 371 5.32 29.84 31.07
N ASN A 372 4.75 29.04 31.96
CA ASN A 372 5.44 28.45 33.12
C ASN A 372 5.70 26.95 32.88
N GLY A 373 6.77 26.40 33.47
CA GLY A 373 7.10 24.98 33.33
C GLY A 373 7.64 24.56 31.95
N LYS A 374 7.84 25.51 31.01
CA LYS A 374 8.38 25.23 29.66
C LYS A 374 9.71 24.49 29.69
N ALA A 375 10.58 24.79 30.67
CA ALA A 375 11.86 24.10 30.83
C ALA A 375 11.65 22.60 31.13
N LEU A 376 10.71 22.25 32.00
CA LEU A 376 10.38 20.86 32.30
C LEU A 376 9.75 20.17 31.07
N VAL A 377 8.79 20.81 30.41
CA VAL A 377 8.16 20.27 29.19
C VAL A 377 9.18 20.00 28.10
N PHE A 378 10.06 20.96 27.80
CA PHE A 378 11.12 20.79 26.82
C PHE A 378 12.16 19.74 27.25
N SER A 379 12.48 19.66 28.54
CA SER A 379 13.40 18.63 29.04
C SER A 379 12.82 17.23 28.85
N VAL A 380 11.55 17.03 29.20
CA VAL A 380 10.88 15.72 29.08
C VAL A 380 10.70 15.33 27.62
N LEU A 381 10.16 16.21 26.78
CA LEU A 381 9.95 15.92 25.35
C LEU A 381 11.28 15.81 24.60
N GLY A 382 12.26 16.65 24.92
CA GLY A 382 13.61 16.58 24.37
C GLY A 382 14.32 15.29 24.78
N ALA A 383 14.18 14.85 26.03
CA ALA A 383 14.70 13.57 26.49
C ALA A 383 14.02 12.40 25.77
N ALA A 384 12.68 12.41 25.63
CA ALA A 384 11.95 11.38 24.90
C ALA A 384 12.38 11.31 23.43
N PHE A 385 12.51 12.46 22.77
CA PHE A 385 13.02 12.57 21.40
C PHE A 385 14.44 12.01 21.28
N ALA A 386 15.35 12.42 22.17
CA ALA A 386 16.73 11.94 22.19
C ALA A 386 16.82 10.43 22.45
N ILE A 387 16.03 9.90 23.39
CA ILE A 387 15.93 8.45 23.67
C ILE A 387 15.43 7.72 22.42
N GLY A 388 14.40 8.24 21.74
CA GLY A 388 13.89 7.66 20.50
C GLY A 388 14.95 7.62 19.39
N VAL A 389 15.65 8.74 19.16
CA VAL A 389 16.74 8.82 18.17
C VAL A 389 17.84 7.81 18.51
N VAL A 390 18.33 7.81 19.74
CA VAL A 390 19.41 6.90 20.18
C VAL A 390 18.96 5.45 20.07
N THR A 391 17.74 5.13 20.51
CA THR A 391 17.18 3.76 20.39
C THR A 391 17.15 3.33 18.94
N THR A 392 16.62 4.17 18.05
CA THR A 392 16.58 3.91 16.60
C THR A 392 17.97 3.71 16.00
N MET A 393 18.98 4.43 16.50
CA MET A 393 20.36 4.27 16.04
C MET A 393 21.01 2.95 16.48
N VAL A 394 20.62 2.38 17.63
CA VAL A 394 21.31 1.20 18.20
C VAL A 394 20.58 -0.12 17.96
N VAL A 395 19.26 -0.11 17.76
CA VAL A 395 18.50 -1.34 17.45
C VAL A 395 18.85 -1.87 16.05
N PRO A 396 18.87 -3.20 15.86
CA PRO A 396 19.24 -3.78 14.58
C PRO A 396 18.17 -3.45 13.53
N ALA A 397 18.59 -3.32 12.27
CA ALA A 397 17.70 -3.00 11.16
C ALA A 397 16.69 -4.13 10.87
N TYR A 398 17.13 -5.37 11.04
CA TYR A 398 16.36 -6.58 10.71
C TYR A 398 16.42 -7.57 11.88
N SER A 399 15.42 -8.43 11.98
CA SER A 399 15.31 -9.47 12.99
C SER A 399 14.68 -10.73 12.40
N PRO A 400 14.72 -11.90 13.06
CA PRO A 400 14.05 -13.09 12.56
C PRO A 400 12.53 -12.91 12.36
N ASP A 401 11.88 -12.09 13.21
CA ASP A 401 10.46 -11.79 13.10
C ASP A 401 10.14 -10.71 12.05
N ARG A 402 11.16 -9.95 11.64
CA ARG A 402 11.08 -8.89 10.62
C ARG A 402 12.32 -8.88 9.75
N PRO A 403 12.45 -9.89 8.88
CA PRO A 403 13.68 -10.15 8.14
C PRO A 403 13.86 -9.21 6.95
N LEU A 404 15.10 -9.10 6.49
CA LEU A 404 15.43 -8.50 5.19
C LEU A 404 14.98 -9.42 4.06
N ALA A 405 14.19 -8.92 3.11
CA ALA A 405 13.97 -9.60 1.85
C ALA A 405 15.28 -9.70 1.04
N LEU A 406 15.74 -10.94 0.81
CA LEU A 406 17.00 -11.24 0.12
C LEU A 406 16.85 -12.50 -0.75
N ASN A 407 16.80 -12.29 -2.06
CA ASN A 407 16.82 -13.35 -3.07
C ASN A 407 18.18 -13.40 -3.76
N PHE A 408 18.49 -14.55 -4.35
CA PHE A 408 19.62 -14.74 -5.24
C PHE A 408 19.13 -15.21 -6.62
N SER A 409 19.72 -14.67 -7.68
CA SER A 409 19.39 -15.04 -9.05
C SER A 409 20.66 -15.42 -9.80
N ALA A 410 20.77 -16.71 -10.16
CA ALA A 410 21.83 -17.21 -11.02
C ALA A 410 21.45 -16.98 -12.49
N GLN A 411 22.15 -16.07 -13.16
CA GLN A 411 21.90 -15.70 -14.55
C GLN A 411 22.92 -16.36 -15.46
N TYR A 412 22.46 -17.05 -16.50
CA TYR A 412 23.28 -17.68 -17.53
C TYR A 412 22.94 -17.06 -18.89
N ASP A 413 23.94 -16.51 -19.56
CA ASP A 413 23.86 -16.12 -20.97
C ASP A 413 24.38 -17.29 -21.80
N MET A 414 23.47 -17.93 -22.53
CA MET A 414 23.76 -19.16 -23.26
C MET A 414 24.53 -18.92 -24.55
N ASP A 415 24.56 -17.68 -25.04
CA ASP A 415 25.26 -17.29 -26.27
C ASP A 415 26.70 -16.86 -25.96
N GLU A 416 26.84 -15.96 -25.00
CA GLU A 416 28.15 -15.44 -24.58
C GLU A 416 28.89 -16.38 -23.61
N ARG A 417 28.23 -17.46 -23.18
CA ARG A 417 28.77 -18.46 -22.23
C ARG A 417 29.29 -17.82 -20.95
N ARG A 418 28.53 -16.86 -20.42
CA ARG A 418 28.81 -16.18 -19.15
C ARG A 418 27.74 -16.52 -18.12
N ALA A 419 28.15 -16.59 -16.86
CA ALA A 419 27.25 -16.81 -15.75
C ALA A 419 27.63 -15.91 -14.57
N ALA A 420 26.63 -15.47 -13.82
CA ALA A 420 26.82 -14.69 -12.61
C ALA A 420 25.67 -14.91 -11.62
N LEU A 421 25.98 -14.83 -10.34
CA LEU A 421 25.01 -14.84 -9.25
C LEU A 421 24.78 -13.42 -8.79
N TYR A 422 23.53 -12.97 -8.77
CA TYR A 422 23.14 -11.64 -8.31
C TYR A 422 22.39 -11.75 -6.99
N ALA A 423 22.66 -10.84 -6.06
CA ALA A 423 21.85 -10.67 -4.86
C ALA A 423 20.79 -9.58 -5.09
N GLY A 424 19.52 -9.95 -4.91
CA GLY A 424 18.36 -9.06 -4.95
C GLY A 424 17.93 -8.68 -3.54
N ALA A 425 18.29 -7.48 -3.12
CA ALA A 425 17.84 -6.85 -1.88
C ALA A 425 17.78 -5.33 -2.07
N ARG A 426 17.27 -4.59 -1.08
CA ARG A 426 17.31 -3.12 -1.12
C ARG A 426 18.78 -2.63 -1.24
N PRO A 427 19.11 -1.65 -2.10
CA PRO A 427 20.51 -1.23 -2.31
C PRO A 427 21.19 -0.83 -0.99
N GLY A 428 22.31 -1.48 -0.64
CA GLY A 428 23.04 -1.22 0.62
C GLY A 428 22.59 -2.06 1.83
N SER A 429 21.55 -2.89 1.69
CA SER A 429 21.05 -3.74 2.80
C SER A 429 21.78 -5.08 2.96
N LEU A 430 22.69 -5.44 2.04
CA LEU A 430 23.28 -6.77 2.03
C LEU A 430 24.05 -7.06 3.34
N PRO A 431 23.76 -8.18 4.02
CA PRO A 431 24.53 -8.60 5.19
C PRO A 431 26.01 -8.71 4.86
N LYS A 432 26.88 -8.32 5.79
CA LYS A 432 28.33 -8.33 5.60
C LYS A 432 28.85 -9.67 5.05
N ALA A 433 28.37 -10.79 5.62
CA ALA A 433 28.74 -12.14 5.21
C ALA A 433 28.45 -12.45 3.72
N ILE A 434 27.43 -11.81 3.14
CA ILE A 434 27.08 -11.93 1.73
C ILE A 434 27.80 -10.88 0.90
N ARG A 435 27.76 -9.62 1.35
CA ARG A 435 28.34 -8.48 0.66
C ARG A 435 29.84 -8.66 0.38
N ASP A 436 30.58 -9.17 1.36
CA ASP A 436 32.05 -9.33 1.25
C ASP A 436 32.43 -10.44 0.22
N GLN A 437 31.46 -11.19 -0.30
CA GLN A 437 31.63 -12.21 -1.35
C GLN A 437 31.15 -11.76 -2.75
N LEU A 438 30.67 -10.52 -2.88
CA LEU A 438 30.08 -9.97 -4.10
C LEU A 438 30.76 -8.64 -4.47
N THR A 439 30.74 -8.27 -5.75
CA THR A 439 31.19 -6.97 -6.25
C THR A 439 30.04 -6.20 -6.88
N VAL A 440 30.10 -4.87 -6.85
CA VAL A 440 29.03 -3.99 -7.37
C VAL A 440 29.58 -3.25 -8.59
N GLY A 441 28.89 -3.35 -9.72
CA GLY A 441 29.23 -2.62 -10.95
C GLY A 441 30.29 -3.26 -11.85
N GLU A 442 31.01 -4.28 -11.38
CA GLU A 442 31.98 -5.02 -12.21
C GLU A 442 31.31 -5.98 -13.21
N ILE A 443 30.16 -6.53 -12.82
CA ILE A 443 29.38 -7.44 -13.65
C ILE A 443 28.16 -6.69 -14.17
N PRO A 444 27.96 -6.63 -15.51
CA PRO A 444 26.81 -5.94 -16.09
C PRO A 444 25.49 -6.53 -15.54
N PRO A 445 24.53 -5.69 -15.11
CA PRO A 445 23.27 -6.20 -14.58
C PRO A 445 22.51 -7.02 -15.63
N PRO A 446 21.65 -7.97 -15.19
CA PRO A 446 20.85 -8.75 -16.11
C PRO A 446 19.90 -7.85 -16.90
N VAL A 447 19.53 -8.29 -18.11
CA VAL A 447 18.65 -7.51 -18.99
C VAL A 447 17.30 -7.26 -18.31
N GLY A 448 16.90 -5.98 -18.24
CA GLY A 448 15.67 -5.56 -17.58
C GLY A 448 15.85 -5.06 -16.14
N ALA A 449 17.05 -5.18 -15.56
CA ALA A 449 17.35 -4.60 -14.25
C ALA A 449 17.70 -3.11 -14.38
N THR A 450 17.03 -2.28 -13.58
CA THR A 450 17.27 -0.82 -13.52
C THR A 450 18.40 -0.42 -12.58
N ASN A 451 18.78 -1.33 -11.67
CA ASN A 451 19.74 -1.06 -10.61
C ASN A 451 21.02 -1.88 -10.81
N VAL A 452 22.15 -1.30 -10.41
CA VAL A 452 23.41 -2.05 -10.28
C VAL A 452 23.28 -2.96 -9.06
N LEU A 453 23.38 -4.26 -9.32
CA LEU A 453 23.27 -5.30 -8.29
C LEU A 453 24.65 -5.77 -7.84
N ALA A 454 24.75 -6.19 -6.58
CA ALA A 454 25.92 -6.92 -6.13
C ALA A 454 25.91 -8.31 -6.75
N ALA A 455 27.03 -8.72 -7.31
CA ALA A 455 27.12 -9.95 -8.09
C ALA A 455 28.49 -10.63 -7.92
N ARG A 456 28.53 -11.92 -8.22
CA ARG A 456 29.78 -12.68 -8.36
C ARG A 456 29.72 -13.48 -9.65
N LYS A 457 30.85 -13.55 -10.35
CA LYS A 457 30.97 -14.39 -11.53
C LYS A 457 30.80 -15.86 -11.13
N LEU A 458 30.09 -16.62 -11.95
CA LEU A 458 30.02 -18.08 -11.86
C LEU A 458 30.75 -18.68 -13.05
N ASP A 459 31.26 -19.89 -12.85
CA ASP A 459 31.75 -20.69 -13.97
C ASP A 459 30.56 -21.11 -14.83
N PHE A 460 30.70 -20.92 -16.13
CA PHE A 460 29.64 -21.28 -17.05
C PHE A 460 29.60 -22.80 -17.22
N ALA A 461 28.46 -23.39 -16.87
CA ALA A 461 28.07 -24.74 -17.22
C ALA A 461 26.79 -24.68 -18.05
N ALA A 462 26.69 -25.52 -19.08
CA ALA A 462 25.46 -25.61 -19.88
C ALA A 462 24.29 -26.06 -18.99
N ARG A 463 23.14 -25.42 -19.15
CA ARG A 463 21.90 -25.67 -18.40
C ARG A 463 20.72 -25.86 -19.36
N PRO A 464 19.64 -26.52 -18.92
CA PRO A 464 18.35 -26.41 -19.59
C PRO A 464 18.03 -24.93 -19.80
N HIS A 465 17.62 -24.57 -21.01
CA HIS A 465 17.28 -23.19 -21.35
C HIS A 465 16.04 -23.17 -22.21
N ALA A 466 15.29 -22.06 -22.11
CA ALA A 466 14.15 -21.84 -22.97
C ALA A 466 14.61 -21.48 -24.39
N ILE A 467 13.91 -22.02 -25.38
CA ILE A 467 14.06 -21.71 -26.80
C ILE A 467 12.70 -21.37 -27.39
N ALA A 468 12.67 -20.46 -28.36
CA ALA A 468 11.53 -20.27 -29.24
C ALA A 468 11.92 -20.75 -30.65
N THR A 469 11.12 -21.66 -31.19
CA THR A 469 11.29 -22.23 -32.52
C THR A 469 10.33 -21.53 -33.47
N LEU A 470 10.84 -20.98 -34.57
CA LEU A 470 10.01 -20.36 -35.61
C LEU A 470 9.20 -21.45 -36.33
N VAL A 471 7.88 -21.40 -36.20
CA VAL A 471 6.93 -22.30 -36.86
C VAL A 471 6.52 -21.73 -38.22
N SER A 472 6.22 -20.43 -38.28
CA SER A 472 5.87 -19.75 -39.52
C SER A 472 6.23 -18.26 -39.46
N ASP A 473 6.51 -17.70 -40.62
CA ASP A 473 6.77 -16.27 -40.83
C ASP A 473 6.10 -15.86 -42.14
N THR A 474 5.00 -15.12 -42.04
CA THR A 474 4.17 -14.75 -43.19
C THR A 474 3.94 -13.26 -43.25
N ALA A 475 3.83 -12.73 -44.46
CA ALA A 475 3.35 -11.37 -44.69
C ALA A 475 1.81 -11.38 -44.79
N SER A 476 1.17 -10.49 -44.06
CA SER A 476 -0.25 -10.18 -44.21
C SER A 476 -0.46 -9.25 -45.41
N GLY A 477 -1.65 -9.27 -46.01
CA GLY A 477 -2.00 -8.44 -47.17
C GLY A 477 -1.94 -6.93 -46.92
N ASP A 478 -1.91 -6.50 -45.65
CA ASP A 478 -1.75 -5.12 -45.21
C ASP A 478 -0.28 -4.74 -44.91
N GLY A 479 0.70 -5.59 -45.27
CA GLY A 479 2.13 -5.35 -45.08
C GLY A 479 2.65 -5.62 -43.67
N LYS A 480 1.80 -6.10 -42.75
CA LYS A 480 2.24 -6.60 -41.44
C LYS A 480 2.92 -7.96 -41.57
N ARG A 481 3.78 -8.28 -40.61
CA ARG A 481 4.44 -9.58 -40.52
C ARG A 481 3.83 -10.37 -39.37
N ILE A 482 3.46 -11.63 -39.63
CA ILE A 482 2.91 -12.55 -38.63
C ILE A 482 3.95 -13.63 -38.39
N ILE A 483 4.46 -13.71 -37.17
CA ILE A 483 5.41 -14.75 -36.77
C ILE A 483 4.77 -15.67 -35.74
N ARG A 484 4.93 -16.98 -35.92
CA ARG A 484 4.44 -17.99 -35.00
C ARG A 484 5.62 -18.71 -34.40
N LEU A 485 5.71 -18.69 -33.07
CA LEU A 485 6.80 -19.25 -32.29
C LEU A 485 6.26 -20.36 -31.40
N GLN A 486 6.93 -21.50 -31.37
CA GLN A 486 6.69 -22.55 -30.39
C GLN A 486 7.79 -22.51 -29.33
N LEU A 487 7.40 -22.35 -28.07
CA LEU A 487 8.30 -22.36 -26.93
C LEU A 487 8.68 -23.80 -26.56
N GLY A 488 9.94 -23.99 -26.17
CA GLY A 488 10.44 -25.21 -25.55
C GLY A 488 11.24 -24.83 -24.31
N ALA A 489 10.81 -25.26 -23.13
CA ALA A 489 11.44 -24.89 -21.86
C ALA A 489 11.15 -25.93 -20.78
N PRO A 490 11.69 -27.16 -20.93
CA PRO A 490 11.33 -28.27 -20.06
C PRO A 490 11.68 -27.95 -18.60
N GLY A 491 10.66 -28.03 -17.74
CA GLY A 491 10.78 -27.80 -16.30
C GLY A 491 10.91 -26.34 -15.87
N ALA A 492 10.84 -25.36 -16.79
CA ALA A 492 10.81 -23.96 -16.41
C ALA A 492 9.51 -23.63 -15.67
N ARG A 493 9.61 -22.84 -14.60
CA ARG A 493 8.44 -22.29 -13.90
C ARG A 493 7.79 -21.16 -14.69
N MET A 494 8.60 -20.42 -15.46
CA MET A 494 8.17 -19.32 -16.30
C MET A 494 9.09 -19.23 -17.53
N VAL A 495 8.50 -18.91 -18.69
CA VAL A 495 9.23 -18.45 -19.87
C VAL A 495 8.91 -16.99 -20.10
N ARG A 496 9.94 -16.18 -20.26
CA ARG A 496 9.85 -14.75 -20.56
C ARG A 496 10.45 -14.47 -21.93
N VAL A 497 9.65 -13.92 -22.83
CA VAL A 497 10.09 -13.44 -24.15
C VAL A 497 10.19 -11.93 -24.10
N ARG A 498 11.40 -11.39 -24.27
CA ARG A 498 11.64 -9.94 -24.40
C ARG A 498 11.84 -9.62 -25.87
N ILE A 499 10.93 -8.80 -26.39
CA ILE A 499 10.86 -8.41 -27.79
C ILE A 499 11.38 -6.97 -27.90
N PRO A 500 12.48 -6.71 -28.62
CA PRO A 500 13.00 -5.37 -28.78
C PRO A 500 11.94 -4.43 -29.37
N ALA A 501 11.89 -3.18 -28.90
CA ALA A 501 10.91 -2.21 -29.38
C ALA A 501 11.00 -1.98 -30.90
N GLY A 502 12.21 -2.09 -31.47
CA GLY A 502 12.45 -2.02 -32.92
C GLY A 502 11.90 -3.19 -33.73
N ALA A 503 11.33 -4.22 -33.10
CA ALA A 503 10.56 -5.26 -33.78
C ALA A 503 9.08 -4.88 -34.02
N TYR A 504 8.63 -3.74 -33.45
CA TYR A 504 7.29 -3.18 -33.61
C TYR A 504 6.12 -4.18 -33.41
N PRO A 505 6.11 -4.99 -32.33
CA PRO A 505 4.98 -5.88 -32.06
C PRO A 505 3.75 -5.05 -31.68
N THR A 506 2.60 -5.43 -32.26
CA THR A 506 1.32 -4.76 -32.01
C THR A 506 0.31 -5.66 -31.34
N GLN A 507 0.35 -6.96 -31.63
CA GLN A 507 -0.58 -7.94 -31.07
C GLN A 507 0.16 -9.24 -30.76
N LEU A 508 -0.29 -9.91 -29.71
CA LEU A 508 0.00 -11.29 -29.38
C LEU A 508 -1.31 -12.07 -29.47
N ASN A 509 -1.33 -13.16 -30.22
CA ASN A 509 -2.36 -14.16 -30.19
C ASN A 509 -1.85 -15.39 -29.43
N TYR A 510 -2.56 -15.75 -28.37
CA TYR A 510 -2.29 -16.92 -27.55
C TYR A 510 -3.61 -17.62 -27.22
N ASP A 511 -3.70 -18.91 -27.56
CA ASP A 511 -4.89 -19.75 -27.35
C ASP A 511 -6.21 -19.10 -27.84
N GLY A 512 -6.17 -18.49 -29.03
CA GLY A 512 -7.32 -17.84 -29.66
C GLY A 512 -7.69 -16.47 -29.08
N ARG A 513 -6.93 -15.96 -28.10
CA ARG A 513 -7.11 -14.61 -27.54
C ARG A 513 -6.11 -13.65 -28.16
N THR A 514 -6.60 -12.57 -28.76
CA THR A 514 -5.78 -11.48 -29.26
C THR A 514 -5.58 -10.41 -28.18
N ILE A 515 -4.33 -10.18 -27.81
CA ILE A 515 -3.90 -9.24 -26.78
C ILE A 515 -3.13 -8.12 -27.46
N ALA A 516 -3.57 -6.87 -27.23
CA ALA A 516 -2.83 -5.71 -27.70
C ALA A 516 -1.54 -5.54 -26.89
N MET A 517 -0.42 -5.30 -27.58
CA MET A 517 0.87 -5.08 -26.94
C MET A 517 0.88 -3.69 -26.28
N ARG A 518 1.14 -3.64 -24.97
CA ARG A 518 1.31 -2.39 -24.21
C ARG A 518 2.66 -1.75 -24.52
N GLU A 519 2.86 -0.49 -24.16
CA GLU A 519 4.14 0.21 -24.41
C GLU A 519 5.36 -0.56 -23.89
N PRO A 520 6.49 -0.52 -24.62
CA PRO A 520 7.69 -1.24 -24.23
C PRO A 520 8.28 -0.66 -22.94
N GLN A 521 8.75 -1.54 -22.06
CA GLN A 521 9.46 -1.17 -20.85
C GLN A 521 10.96 -1.41 -21.05
N GLN A 522 11.78 -0.38 -20.81
CA GLN A 522 13.24 -0.43 -20.98
C GLN A 522 13.67 -0.94 -22.37
N GLY A 523 12.95 -0.53 -23.42
CA GLY A 523 13.24 -0.91 -24.80
C GLY A 523 12.74 -2.30 -25.22
N TYR A 524 11.99 -3.02 -24.37
CA TYR A 524 11.41 -4.31 -24.71
C TYR A 524 9.91 -4.37 -24.40
N TYR A 525 9.17 -5.04 -25.27
CA TYR A 525 7.89 -5.64 -24.89
C TYR A 525 8.17 -6.97 -24.18
N VAL A 526 7.44 -7.26 -23.11
CA VAL A 526 7.67 -8.45 -22.29
C VAL A 526 6.43 -9.32 -22.30
N VAL A 527 6.59 -10.58 -22.69
CA VAL A 527 5.56 -11.62 -22.59
C VAL A 527 6.05 -12.68 -21.63
N GLU A 528 5.27 -12.98 -20.60
CA GLU A 528 5.56 -14.02 -19.63
C GLU A 528 4.48 -15.10 -19.70
N ILE A 529 4.91 -16.36 -19.81
CA ILE A 529 4.03 -17.51 -19.67
C ILE A 529 4.48 -18.28 -18.44
N VAL A 530 3.55 -18.45 -17.52
CA VAL A 530 3.82 -18.95 -16.17
C VAL A 530 3.21 -20.34 -16.02
N GLY A 531 3.97 -21.25 -15.45
CA GLY A 531 3.56 -22.64 -15.20
C GLY A 531 3.90 -23.59 -16.36
N ARG A 532 3.35 -24.81 -16.27
CA ARG A 532 3.65 -25.92 -17.19
C ARG A 532 3.23 -25.64 -18.63
N ALA A 533 2.24 -24.78 -18.84
CA ALA A 533 1.78 -24.39 -20.17
C ALA A 533 2.85 -23.66 -20.99
N SER A 534 3.90 -23.13 -20.34
CA SER A 534 5.00 -22.46 -21.04
C SER A 534 5.80 -23.39 -21.95
N ASP A 535 5.90 -24.69 -21.64
CA ASP A 535 6.57 -25.67 -22.48
C ASP A 535 5.61 -26.18 -23.56
N GLY A 536 5.96 -25.97 -24.83
CA GLY A 536 5.10 -26.28 -25.98
C GLY A 536 4.11 -25.17 -26.36
N ALA A 537 4.02 -24.09 -25.57
CA ALA A 537 3.17 -22.93 -25.89
C ALA A 537 3.45 -22.38 -27.29
N THR A 538 2.39 -22.05 -28.02
CA THR A 538 2.49 -21.41 -29.33
C THR A 538 2.05 -19.96 -29.23
N LEU A 539 2.96 -19.04 -29.53
CA LEU A 539 2.74 -17.60 -29.55
C LEU A 539 2.72 -17.10 -30.98
N GLU A 540 1.74 -16.29 -31.34
CA GLU A 540 1.65 -15.66 -32.65
C GLU A 540 1.71 -14.15 -32.49
N PHE A 541 2.72 -13.51 -33.07
CA PHE A 541 2.92 -12.07 -32.98
C PHE A 541 2.64 -11.38 -34.30
N THR A 542 1.88 -10.29 -34.23
CA THR A 542 1.68 -9.38 -35.36
C THR A 542 2.61 -8.19 -35.21
N LEU A 543 3.53 -8.03 -36.15
CA LEU A 543 4.52 -6.96 -36.20
C LEU A 543 4.18 -5.96 -37.30
N GLN A 544 4.29 -4.66 -36.99
CA GLN A 544 4.19 -3.62 -38.01
C GLN A 544 5.48 -3.53 -38.84
N PRO A 545 5.37 -3.15 -40.13
CA PRO A 545 6.55 -2.85 -40.91
C PRO A 545 7.31 -1.68 -40.26
N PRO A 546 8.64 -1.77 -40.15
CA PRO A 546 9.43 -0.70 -39.58
C PRO A 546 9.35 0.54 -40.48
N ALA A 547 9.34 1.73 -39.89
CA ALA A 547 9.27 3.00 -40.65
C ALA A 547 10.48 3.23 -41.58
N SER A 548 11.58 2.52 -41.33
CA SER A 548 12.78 2.46 -42.17
C SER A 548 13.35 1.04 -42.13
N ALA A 549 14.01 0.58 -43.20
CA ALA A 549 14.60 -0.75 -43.24
C ALA A 549 15.67 -0.88 -42.13
N PRO A 550 15.51 -1.79 -41.14
CA PRO A 550 16.48 -1.93 -40.07
C PRO A 550 17.79 -2.48 -40.63
N ALA A 551 18.92 -1.94 -40.17
CA ALA A 551 20.25 -2.37 -40.58
C ALA A 551 20.56 -3.85 -40.21
N ALA A 552 19.87 -4.39 -39.20
CA ALA A 552 19.92 -5.79 -38.78
C ALA A 552 18.61 -6.21 -38.11
N LYS A 553 18.28 -7.51 -38.14
CA LYS A 553 17.16 -8.07 -37.37
C LYS A 553 17.50 -7.99 -35.87
N PRO A 554 16.63 -7.40 -35.03
CA PRO A 554 16.93 -7.27 -33.61
C PRO A 554 16.79 -8.61 -32.88
N ASP A 555 17.69 -8.89 -31.92
CA ASP A 555 17.67 -10.14 -31.14
C ASP A 555 16.54 -10.13 -30.11
N TRP A 556 15.66 -11.12 -30.18
CA TRP A 556 14.69 -11.41 -29.13
C TRP A 556 15.37 -12.21 -28.02
N LEU A 557 15.03 -11.92 -26.76
CA LEU A 557 15.56 -12.67 -25.63
C LEU A 557 14.52 -13.67 -25.16
N VAL A 558 14.85 -14.95 -25.23
CA VAL A 558 14.05 -16.02 -24.67
C VAL A 558 14.70 -16.45 -23.36
N GLN A 559 13.98 -16.22 -22.27
CA GLN A 559 14.45 -16.49 -20.92
C GLN A 559 13.64 -17.61 -20.29
N GLY A 560 14.31 -18.63 -19.78
CA GLY A 560 13.71 -19.64 -18.92
C GLY A 560 14.03 -19.32 -17.46
N ILE A 561 13.06 -19.51 -16.56
CA ILE A 561 13.19 -19.22 -15.13
C ILE A 561 12.82 -20.47 -14.33
N TRP A 562 13.73 -20.93 -13.48
CA TRP A 562 13.57 -22.04 -12.54
C TRP A 562 13.69 -21.53 -11.10
N THR A 563 13.00 -22.18 -10.17
CA THR A 563 12.91 -21.80 -8.74
C THR A 563 13.97 -22.47 -7.87
N GLU A 564 15.03 -23.00 -8.50
CA GLU A 564 16.16 -23.59 -7.78
C GLU A 564 17.46 -22.94 -8.24
N LEU A 565 18.37 -22.70 -7.29
CA LEU A 565 19.73 -22.31 -7.59
C LEU A 565 20.59 -23.52 -7.99
N PRO A 566 21.59 -23.30 -8.85
CA PRO A 566 22.63 -24.29 -9.10
C PRO A 566 23.50 -24.47 -7.84
N PRO A 567 24.20 -25.62 -7.68
CA PRO A 567 25.05 -25.88 -6.52
C PRO A 567 26.04 -24.76 -6.19
N GLU A 568 26.67 -24.18 -7.22
CA GLU A 568 27.63 -23.08 -7.10
C GLU A 568 27.01 -21.76 -6.60
N GLY A 569 25.70 -21.56 -6.81
CA GLY A 569 24.94 -20.43 -6.27
C GLY A 569 24.37 -20.69 -4.88
N ARG A 570 24.05 -21.96 -4.59
CA ARG A 570 23.40 -22.38 -3.34
C ARG A 570 24.28 -22.13 -2.12
N ALA A 571 25.59 -22.35 -2.22
CA ALA A 571 26.51 -22.12 -1.10
C ALA A 571 26.46 -20.68 -0.53
N LEU A 572 26.20 -19.67 -1.37
CA LEU A 572 26.03 -18.29 -0.89
C LEU A 572 24.63 -18.06 -0.32
N ALA A 573 23.60 -18.65 -0.94
CA ALA A 573 22.23 -18.58 -0.44
C ALA A 573 22.07 -19.25 0.93
N ASP A 574 22.80 -20.34 1.19
CA ASP A 574 22.84 -21.04 2.47
C ASP A 574 23.54 -20.20 3.57
N ALA A 575 24.33 -19.19 3.19
CA ALA A 575 24.93 -18.23 4.11
C ALA A 575 24.00 -17.06 4.45
N ARG A 576 22.74 -17.08 3.97
CA ARG A 576 21.70 -16.12 4.34
C ARG A 576 21.50 -16.19 5.87
N PRO A 577 21.63 -15.07 6.61
CA PRO A 577 21.41 -15.08 8.05
C PRO A 577 19.92 -15.25 8.37
N ASP A 578 19.59 -15.70 9.58
CA ASP A 578 18.21 -15.83 10.07
C ASP A 578 17.43 -14.50 10.10
N THR A 579 18.12 -13.36 9.96
CA THR A 579 17.53 -12.03 9.83
C THR A 579 17.22 -11.65 8.38
N ALA A 580 17.28 -12.59 7.44
CA ALA A 580 16.98 -12.39 6.04
C ALA A 580 16.21 -13.60 5.48
N VAL A 581 15.33 -13.36 4.52
CA VAL A 581 14.42 -14.39 4.00
C VAL A 581 14.24 -14.24 2.49
N GLY A 582 14.02 -15.37 1.81
CA GLY A 582 13.56 -15.37 0.42
C GLY A 582 12.13 -14.86 0.33
N ILE A 583 11.83 -14.10 -0.72
CA ILE A 583 10.49 -13.52 -0.96
C ILE A 583 10.02 -13.83 -2.39
N GLN A 584 8.71 -13.81 -2.63
CA GLN A 584 8.10 -14.06 -3.95
C GLN A 584 8.51 -15.44 -4.49
N MET A 585 9.11 -15.48 -5.68
CA MET A 585 9.67 -16.69 -6.31
C MET A 585 10.94 -17.20 -5.63
N GLY A 586 11.44 -16.51 -4.61
CA GLY A 586 12.65 -16.85 -3.88
C GLY A 586 13.90 -16.80 -4.77
N ASP A 587 14.77 -17.78 -4.56
CA ASP A 587 16.01 -17.89 -5.31
C ASP A 587 15.77 -18.56 -6.68
N THR A 588 16.37 -18.01 -7.74
CA THR A 588 16.05 -18.40 -9.12
C THR A 588 17.28 -18.70 -9.95
N THR A 589 17.12 -19.58 -10.94
CA THR A 589 18.04 -19.70 -12.09
C THR A 589 17.35 -19.16 -13.31
N ILE A 590 18.02 -18.25 -14.02
CA ILE A 590 17.53 -17.64 -15.25
C ILE A 590 18.54 -17.90 -16.36
N THR A 591 18.10 -18.57 -17.43
CA THR A 591 18.91 -18.74 -18.64
C THR A 591 18.37 -17.83 -19.72
N THR A 592 19.25 -17.13 -20.44
CA THR A 592 18.88 -16.24 -21.54
C THR A 592 19.49 -16.74 -22.84
N LYS A 593 18.69 -16.80 -23.89
CA LYS A 593 19.08 -17.11 -25.26
C LYS A 593 18.64 -15.98 -26.19
N ARG A 594 19.55 -15.47 -27.03
CA ARG A 594 19.27 -14.52 -28.10
C ARG A 594 18.86 -15.28 -29.35
N GLN A 595 17.73 -14.89 -29.94
CA GLN A 595 17.21 -15.49 -31.15
C GLN A 595 16.70 -14.42 -32.11
N GLN A 596 17.00 -14.59 -33.40
CA GLN A 596 16.51 -13.71 -34.44
C GLN A 596 15.35 -14.38 -35.16
N PHE A 597 14.27 -13.62 -35.33
CA PHE A 597 13.09 -14.05 -36.07
C PHE A 597 12.92 -13.17 -37.28
#